data_AF-A0A4P9ZME7-F1
#
_entry.id   AF-A0A4P9ZME7-F1
#
_cell.length_a   1.000
_cell.length_b   1.000
_cell.length_c   1.000
_cell.angle_alpha   90.00
_cell.angle_beta   90.00
_cell.angle_gamma   90.00
#
_symmetry.space_group_name_H-M   'P 1'
#
loop_
_entity.id
_entity.type
_entity.pdbx_description
1 polymer ?
#
loop_
_entity_poly.entity_id
_entity_poly.type
_entity_poly.pdbx_seq_one_letter_code
_entity_poly.pdbx_strand_id
1 'polypeptide(L)'
;LYIAELTKFQVAPKHLPLYCFKTLIQDFSKYSVEVACRGFLEPAGRYFYRRPETHAVMGQLLEMTKRKRQAIPLDPRLTVMLDNAYYQCNPPSSAAAAVRRRKPRTTMELYIRHLLYTRANKGEVETVFQLLRKLDWDDPLVLGTLYSSFTRIWKVQFGNIEVMAMLLSELMTYHPDLGAVVIDDLLEGIRLGLEQNLFKHNQRRLAQVKYLGELYLYHAIESHLIFDTLFTILGFGHADPHPHPSRAPSPFDLPHDHFRTRLCCLLLDTCG
;
A
#
# COMPACT_ATOMS: atom_id res chain seq x y z
N LEU A 1 1.08 -27.90 -19.01
CA LEU A 1 -0.06 -27.20 -18.37
C LEU A 1 -0.94 -28.16 -17.57
N TYR A 2 -1.58 -29.15 -18.19
CA TYR A 2 -2.57 -30.02 -17.51
C TYR A 2 -2.03 -30.87 -16.34
N ILE A 3 -0.81 -31.43 -16.45
CA ILE A 3 -0.26 -32.36 -15.44
C ILE A 3 -0.04 -31.67 -14.08
N ALA A 4 0.37 -30.41 -14.07
CA ALA A 4 0.60 -29.64 -12.85
C ALA A 4 -0.71 -29.34 -12.11
N GLU A 5 -1.77 -28.98 -12.84
CA GLU A 5 -3.10 -28.72 -12.27
C GLU A 5 -3.78 -30.00 -11.78
N LEU A 6 -3.66 -31.12 -12.52
CA LEU A 6 -4.20 -32.42 -12.10
C LEU A 6 -3.62 -32.90 -10.76
N THR A 7 -2.35 -32.59 -10.46
CA THR A 7 -1.76 -32.94 -9.15
C THR A 7 -2.21 -32.04 -8.00
N LYS A 8 -2.70 -30.84 -8.29
CA LYS A 8 -3.34 -29.98 -7.29
C LYS A 8 -4.68 -30.57 -6.84
N PHE A 9 -5.42 -31.19 -7.75
CA PHE A 9 -6.69 -31.87 -7.49
C PHE A 9 -6.53 -33.33 -7.02
N GLN A 10 -5.30 -33.78 -6.74
CA GLN A 10 -4.97 -35.16 -6.32
C GLN A 10 -5.36 -36.26 -7.31
N VAL A 11 -5.60 -35.92 -8.58
CA VAL A 11 -5.99 -36.89 -9.63
C VAL A 11 -4.77 -37.65 -10.17
N ALA A 12 -3.60 -37.00 -10.16
CA ALA A 12 -2.35 -37.58 -10.66
C ALA A 12 -1.30 -37.74 -9.54
N PRO A 13 -0.42 -38.75 -9.63
CA PRO A 13 0.60 -38.98 -8.61
C PRO A 13 1.70 -37.91 -8.66
N LYS A 14 2.16 -37.49 -7.48
CA LYS A 14 3.08 -36.35 -7.27
C LYS A 14 4.47 -36.53 -7.92
N HIS A 15 4.89 -37.76 -8.20
CA HIS A 15 6.21 -38.06 -8.78
C HIS A 15 6.29 -37.74 -10.28
N LEU A 16 5.16 -37.79 -11.00
CA LEU A 16 5.12 -37.62 -12.45
C LEU A 16 5.48 -36.19 -12.87
N PRO A 17 4.90 -35.12 -12.30
CA PRO A 17 5.29 -33.75 -12.63
C PRO A 17 6.74 -33.41 -12.24
N LEU A 18 7.22 -33.94 -11.11
CA LEU A 18 8.59 -33.71 -10.64
C LEU A 18 9.62 -34.37 -11.57
N TYR A 19 9.33 -35.57 -12.08
CA TYR A 19 10.15 -36.23 -13.07
C TYR A 19 10.18 -35.45 -14.39
N CYS A 20 9.00 -35.04 -14.91
CA CYS A 20 8.93 -34.22 -16.12
C CYS A 20 9.71 -32.91 -15.97
N PHE A 21 9.61 -32.25 -14.81
CA PHE A 21 10.37 -31.03 -14.53
C PHE A 21 11.89 -31.29 -14.47
N LYS A 22 12.33 -32.43 -13.91
CA LYS A 22 13.73 -32.85 -13.93
C LYS A 22 14.26 -33.04 -15.36
N THR A 23 13.51 -33.72 -16.22
CA THR A 23 13.89 -33.91 -17.63
C THR A 23 13.95 -32.57 -18.39
N LEU A 24 12.99 -31.67 -18.16
CA LEU A 24 12.98 -30.33 -18.77
C LEU A 24 14.17 -29.46 -18.32
N ILE A 25 14.58 -29.57 -17.05
CA ILE A 25 15.79 -28.90 -16.56
C ILE A 25 17.06 -29.52 -17.16
N GLN A 26 17.07 -30.84 -17.44
CA GLN A 26 18.21 -31.51 -18.05
C GLN A 26 18.46 -31.03 -19.49
N ASP A 27 17.42 -30.98 -20.32
CA ASP A 27 17.55 -30.58 -21.73
C ASP A 27 17.81 -29.08 -21.93
N PHE A 28 17.37 -28.22 -21.01
CA PHE A 28 17.64 -26.77 -20.93
C PHE A 28 17.58 -25.99 -22.27
N SER A 29 16.70 -26.41 -23.18
CA SER A 29 16.40 -25.67 -24.43
C SER A 29 15.51 -24.46 -24.13
N LYS A 30 15.48 -23.46 -25.02
CA LYS A 30 14.61 -22.28 -24.91
C LYS A 30 13.14 -22.67 -24.70
N TYR A 31 12.68 -23.69 -25.43
CA TYR A 31 11.34 -24.23 -25.31
C TYR A 31 11.14 -24.94 -23.95
N SER A 32 12.11 -25.72 -23.51
CA SER A 32 12.05 -26.44 -22.23
C SER A 32 11.97 -25.49 -21.03
N VAL A 33 12.67 -24.35 -21.08
CA VAL A 33 12.58 -23.30 -20.04
C VAL A 33 11.20 -22.66 -20.01
N GLU A 34 10.62 -22.36 -21.17
CA GLU A 34 9.27 -21.79 -21.23
C GLU A 34 8.21 -22.77 -20.67
N VAL A 35 8.29 -24.04 -21.08
CA VAL A 35 7.39 -25.11 -20.60
C VAL A 35 7.58 -25.37 -19.10
N ALA A 36 8.81 -25.31 -18.59
CA ALA A 36 9.10 -25.46 -17.17
C ALA A 36 8.54 -24.29 -16.33
N CYS A 37 8.68 -23.06 -16.80
CA CYS A 37 8.17 -21.87 -16.12
C CYS A 37 6.64 -21.78 -16.14
N ARG A 38 6.01 -21.76 -17.33
CA ARG A 38 4.55 -21.65 -17.50
C ARG A 38 3.81 -22.92 -17.12
N GLY A 39 4.37 -24.07 -17.47
CA GLY A 39 3.69 -25.35 -17.36
C GLY A 39 3.77 -25.98 -15.98
N PHE A 40 4.76 -25.61 -15.16
CA PHE A 40 5.03 -26.25 -13.88
C PHE A 40 5.26 -25.27 -12.72
N LEU A 41 6.21 -24.33 -12.84
CA LEU A 41 6.58 -23.45 -11.74
C LEU A 41 5.46 -22.46 -11.36
N GLU A 42 4.87 -21.77 -12.32
CA GLU A 42 3.76 -20.83 -12.09
C GLU A 42 2.53 -21.50 -11.43
N PRO A 43 1.98 -22.62 -11.96
CA PRO A 43 0.77 -23.22 -11.39
C PRO A 43 1.02 -24.09 -10.16
N ALA A 44 2.13 -24.85 -10.10
CA ALA A 44 2.31 -25.89 -9.09
C ALA A 44 3.58 -25.75 -8.23
N GLY A 45 4.49 -24.85 -8.57
CA GLY A 45 5.76 -24.72 -7.84
C GLY A 45 5.58 -24.35 -6.36
N ARG A 46 4.64 -23.44 -6.04
CA ARG A 46 4.25 -23.14 -4.64
C ARG A 46 3.66 -24.34 -3.91
N TYR A 47 2.90 -25.18 -4.60
CA TYR A 47 2.21 -26.33 -4.01
C TYR A 47 3.20 -27.43 -3.63
N PHE A 48 4.15 -27.73 -4.52
CA PHE A 48 5.21 -28.72 -4.25
C PHE A 48 6.22 -28.23 -3.22
N TYR A 49 6.52 -26.93 -3.18
CA TYR A 49 7.45 -26.36 -2.21
C TYR A 49 6.86 -26.33 -0.78
N ARG A 50 5.56 -26.15 -0.60
CA ARG A 50 4.96 -26.08 0.76
C ARG A 50 4.68 -27.43 1.41
N ARG A 51 4.71 -28.54 0.66
CA ARG A 51 4.44 -29.88 1.21
C ARG A 51 5.73 -30.53 1.71
N PRO A 52 5.75 -31.07 2.94
CA PRO A 52 6.97 -31.62 3.55
C PRO A 52 7.57 -32.80 2.75
N GLU A 53 6.71 -33.62 2.13
CA GLU A 53 7.11 -34.77 1.32
C GLU A 53 7.87 -34.39 0.03
N THR A 54 7.55 -33.24 -0.58
CA THR A 54 8.09 -32.84 -1.89
C THR A 54 9.00 -31.62 -1.83
N HIS A 55 9.11 -30.97 -0.67
CA HIS A 55 9.91 -29.76 -0.46
C HIS A 55 11.39 -29.99 -0.74
N ALA A 56 11.97 -31.09 -0.25
CA ALA A 56 13.39 -31.39 -0.46
C ALA A 56 13.74 -31.58 -1.95
N VAL A 57 12.91 -32.34 -2.67
CA VAL A 57 13.11 -32.63 -4.10
C VAL A 57 12.91 -31.36 -4.94
N MET A 58 11.87 -30.57 -4.65
CA MET A 58 11.62 -29.30 -5.33
C MET A 58 12.71 -28.26 -5.04
N GLY A 59 13.22 -28.20 -3.81
CA GLY A 59 14.33 -27.33 -3.43
C GLY A 59 15.61 -27.61 -4.22
N GLN A 60 15.98 -28.90 -4.35
CA GLN A 60 17.13 -29.32 -5.17
C GLN A 60 16.93 -28.95 -6.65
N LEU A 61 15.74 -29.18 -7.21
CA LEU A 61 15.45 -28.85 -8.61
C LEU A 61 15.49 -27.34 -8.87
N LEU A 62 14.95 -26.50 -7.97
CA LEU A 62 15.03 -25.04 -8.06
C LEU A 62 16.47 -24.53 -7.98
N GLU A 63 17.31 -25.17 -7.17
CA GLU A 63 18.73 -24.83 -7.09
C GLU A 63 19.47 -25.21 -8.37
N MET A 64 19.17 -26.38 -8.96
CA MET A 64 19.69 -26.77 -10.27
C MET A 64 19.29 -25.79 -11.37
N THR A 65 18.04 -25.32 -11.37
CA THR A 65 17.58 -24.30 -12.33
C THR A 65 18.35 -22.99 -12.18
N LYS A 66 18.62 -22.54 -10.95
CA LYS A 66 19.41 -21.33 -10.68
C LYS A 66 20.87 -21.47 -11.13
N ARG A 67 21.50 -22.62 -10.88
CA ARG A 67 22.87 -22.91 -11.34
C ARG A 67 22.96 -22.95 -12.86
N LYS A 68 22.02 -23.61 -13.54
CA LYS A 68 21.99 -23.65 -15.02
C LYS A 68 21.71 -22.30 -15.66
N ARG A 69 20.87 -21.48 -15.04
CA ARG A 69 20.67 -20.07 -15.45
C ARG A 69 21.99 -19.28 -15.42
N GLN A 70 22.82 -19.46 -14.39
CA GLN A 70 24.10 -18.74 -14.28
C GLN A 70 25.15 -19.27 -15.28
N ALA A 71 25.07 -20.55 -15.65
CA ALA A 71 26.01 -21.17 -16.58
C ALA A 71 25.69 -20.92 -18.06
N ILE A 72 24.43 -20.68 -18.41
CA ILE A 72 23.98 -20.55 -19.81
C ILE A 72 23.38 -19.16 -20.03
N PRO A 73 23.93 -18.34 -20.94
CA PRO A 73 23.34 -17.05 -21.28
C PRO A 73 21.99 -17.28 -21.99
N LEU A 74 20.92 -16.85 -21.33
CA LEU A 74 19.55 -16.91 -21.85
C LEU A 74 19.13 -15.55 -22.40
N ASP A 75 18.14 -15.57 -23.29
CA ASP A 75 17.45 -14.35 -23.74
C ASP A 75 16.95 -13.54 -22.52
N PRO A 76 17.13 -12.19 -22.49
CA PRO A 76 16.60 -11.33 -21.45
C PRO A 76 15.13 -11.62 -21.10
N ARG A 77 14.29 -11.94 -22.08
CA ARG A 77 12.88 -12.27 -21.85
C ARG A 77 12.70 -13.56 -21.03
N LEU A 78 13.43 -14.62 -21.38
CA LEU A 78 13.38 -15.90 -20.67
C LEU A 78 13.99 -15.80 -19.28
N THR A 79 14.98 -14.94 -19.11
CA THR A 79 15.61 -14.65 -17.81
C THR A 79 14.62 -14.01 -16.84
N VAL A 80 13.89 -12.98 -17.29
CA VAL A 80 12.85 -12.31 -16.48
C VAL A 80 11.71 -13.28 -16.15
N MET A 81 11.30 -14.10 -17.11
CA MET A 81 10.26 -15.11 -16.91
C MET A 81 10.65 -16.15 -15.85
N LEU A 82 11.90 -16.61 -15.90
CA LEU A 82 12.44 -17.56 -14.92
C LEU A 82 12.54 -16.95 -13.52
N ASP A 83 12.98 -15.69 -13.42
CA ASP A 83 13.02 -14.96 -12.16
C ASP A 83 11.63 -14.80 -11.54
N ASN A 84 10.65 -14.40 -12.33
CA ASN A 84 9.27 -14.26 -11.87
C ASN A 84 8.71 -15.60 -11.38
N ALA A 85 8.93 -16.68 -12.12
CA ALA A 85 8.49 -18.02 -11.73
C ALA A 85 9.21 -18.51 -10.45
N TYR A 86 10.51 -18.26 -10.32
CA TYR A 86 11.30 -18.59 -9.13
C TYR A 86 10.80 -17.84 -7.89
N TYR A 87 10.60 -16.53 -7.98
CA TYR A 87 10.09 -15.70 -6.89
C TYR A 87 8.63 -16.03 -6.54
N GLN A 88 7.84 -16.49 -7.50
CA GLN A 88 6.54 -17.06 -7.21
C GLN A 88 6.69 -18.34 -6.37
N CYS A 89 7.59 -19.26 -6.72
CA CYS A 89 7.77 -20.52 -5.99
C CYS A 89 8.33 -20.34 -4.58
N ASN A 90 9.42 -19.57 -4.46
CA ASN A 90 10.09 -19.28 -3.21
C ASN A 90 10.17 -17.75 -3.01
N PRO A 91 9.10 -17.13 -2.46
CA PRO A 91 9.15 -15.71 -2.17
C PRO A 91 10.27 -15.45 -1.14
N PRO A 92 11.18 -14.50 -1.39
CA PRO A 92 12.29 -14.22 -0.49
C PRO A 92 11.75 -13.89 0.90
N SER A 93 12.38 -14.46 1.92
CA SER A 93 11.97 -14.35 3.34
C SER A 93 11.65 -12.91 3.77
N SER A 94 12.35 -11.93 3.21
CA SER A 94 12.12 -10.49 3.44
C SER A 94 10.73 -9.99 3.00
N ALA A 95 10.21 -10.43 1.84
CA ALA A 95 8.93 -9.98 1.32
C ALA A 95 7.73 -10.71 1.96
N ALA A 96 7.91 -11.98 2.35
CA ALA A 96 6.85 -12.77 2.97
C ALA A 96 6.64 -12.43 4.47
N ALA A 97 7.71 -12.07 5.19
CA ALA A 97 7.63 -11.70 6.60
C ALA A 97 6.97 -10.33 6.83
N ALA A 98 7.18 -9.37 5.92
CA ALA A 98 6.64 -8.02 6.05
C ALA A 98 5.12 -7.92 5.79
N VAL A 99 4.54 -8.84 5.00
CA VAL A 99 3.14 -8.73 4.55
C VAL A 99 2.13 -9.32 5.56
N ARG A 100 2.53 -10.18 6.51
CA ARG A 100 1.53 -10.98 7.27
C ARG A 100 1.77 -11.24 8.74
N ARG A 101 2.72 -10.59 9.39
CA ARG A 101 2.56 -10.39 10.84
C ARG A 101 1.56 -9.25 11.03
N ARG A 102 0.27 -9.54 10.85
CA ARG A 102 -0.78 -8.71 11.45
C ARG A 102 -0.39 -8.66 12.92
N LYS A 103 0.11 -7.50 13.39
CA LYS A 103 0.34 -7.29 14.84
C LYS A 103 -0.91 -7.84 15.55
N PRO A 104 -0.77 -8.68 16.59
CA PRO A 104 -1.94 -9.11 17.35
C PRO A 104 -2.64 -7.83 17.78
N ARG A 105 -3.83 -7.58 17.20
CA ARG A 105 -4.63 -6.40 17.51
C ARG A 105 -5.65 -6.83 18.54
N THR A 106 -5.84 -6.00 19.55
CA THR A 106 -6.89 -6.23 20.55
C THR A 106 -8.25 -6.21 19.87
N THR A 107 -9.24 -6.90 20.45
CA THR A 107 -10.62 -6.93 19.93
C THR A 107 -11.20 -5.52 19.82
N MET A 108 -10.81 -4.63 20.75
CA MET A 108 -11.20 -3.22 20.76
C MET A 108 -10.63 -2.45 19.55
N GLU A 109 -9.36 -2.66 19.20
CA GLU A 109 -8.77 -2.08 17.99
C GLU A 109 -9.51 -2.50 16.71
N LEU A 110 -9.90 -3.79 16.64
CA LEU A 110 -10.63 -4.31 15.49
C LEU A 110 -12.03 -3.73 15.40
N TYR A 111 -12.70 -3.53 16.55
CA TYR A 111 -14.02 -2.93 16.63
C TYR A 111 -14.00 -1.48 16.11
N ILE A 112 -13.09 -0.65 16.62
CA ILE A 112 -12.94 0.76 16.19
C ILE A 112 -12.65 0.84 14.68
N ARG A 113 -11.74 -0.01 14.17
CA ARG A 113 -11.43 -0.03 12.73
C ARG A 113 -12.61 -0.51 11.89
N HIS A 114 -13.42 -1.44 12.38
CA HIS A 114 -14.62 -1.90 11.69
C HIS A 114 -15.67 -0.79 11.61
N LEU A 115 -15.88 -0.06 12.72
CA LEU A 115 -16.75 1.11 12.74
C LEU A 115 -16.29 2.16 11.71
N LEU A 116 -15.01 2.54 11.72
CA LEU A 116 -14.49 3.62 10.88
C LEU A 116 -14.29 3.25 9.41
N TYR A 117 -13.91 2.01 9.07
CA TYR A 117 -13.57 1.66 7.68
C TYR A 117 -14.61 0.82 6.96
N THR A 118 -15.47 0.12 7.68
CA THR A 118 -16.47 -0.77 7.07
C THR A 118 -17.86 -0.19 7.20
N ARG A 119 -18.18 0.39 8.36
CA ARG A 119 -19.53 0.86 8.67
C ARG A 119 -19.74 2.35 8.40
N ALA A 120 -18.68 3.17 8.49
CA ALA A 120 -18.77 4.59 8.22
C ALA A 120 -19.17 4.87 6.76
N ASN A 121 -20.44 5.16 6.57
CA ASN A 121 -21.04 5.61 5.31
C ASN A 121 -21.94 6.81 5.60
N LYS A 122 -22.21 7.67 4.61
CA LYS A 122 -22.91 8.96 4.82
C LYS A 122 -24.24 8.85 5.59
N GLY A 123 -24.99 7.76 5.41
CA GLY A 123 -26.27 7.55 6.11
C GLY A 123 -26.16 6.99 7.53
N GLU A 124 -25.01 6.44 7.92
CA GLU A 124 -24.82 5.79 9.24
C GLU A 124 -23.94 6.62 10.18
N VAL A 125 -23.49 7.81 9.77
CA VAL A 125 -22.51 8.63 10.51
C VAL A 125 -22.97 8.93 11.93
N GLU A 126 -24.23 9.34 12.12
CA GLU A 126 -24.78 9.63 13.46
C GLU A 126 -24.73 8.40 14.38
N THR A 127 -25.03 7.21 13.85
CA THR A 127 -24.99 5.97 14.64
C THR A 127 -23.55 5.61 15.00
N VAL A 128 -22.61 5.80 14.07
CA VAL A 128 -21.19 5.58 14.30
C VAL A 128 -20.67 6.58 15.33
N PHE A 129 -21.05 7.85 15.24
CA PHE A 129 -20.68 8.89 16.20
C PHE A 129 -21.18 8.59 17.62
N GLN A 130 -22.45 8.19 17.76
CA GLN A 130 -23.00 7.78 19.06
C GLN A 130 -22.25 6.57 19.65
N LEU A 131 -21.80 5.63 18.81
CA LEU A 131 -20.98 4.50 19.25
C LEU A 131 -19.57 4.93 19.65
N LEU A 132 -18.96 5.86 18.92
CA LEU A 132 -17.64 6.42 19.25
C LEU A 132 -17.66 7.16 20.58
N ARG A 133 -18.73 7.91 20.87
CA ARG A 133 -18.89 8.60 22.17
C ARG A 133 -19.05 7.64 23.35
N LYS A 134 -19.57 6.43 23.12
CA LYS A 134 -19.73 5.40 24.16
C LYS A 134 -18.45 4.59 24.40
N LEU A 135 -17.38 4.84 23.65
CA LEU A 135 -16.10 4.22 23.91
C LEU A 135 -15.51 4.76 25.21
N ASP A 136 -14.61 3.97 25.81
CA ASP A 136 -13.85 4.39 26.97
C ASP A 136 -12.73 5.35 26.53
N TRP A 137 -12.92 6.65 26.78
CA TRP A 137 -11.98 7.70 26.41
C TRP A 137 -10.79 7.80 27.36
N ASP A 138 -10.85 7.16 28.54
CA ASP A 138 -9.74 7.14 29.49
C ASP A 138 -8.71 6.05 29.14
N ASP A 139 -9.10 5.04 28.33
CA ASP A 139 -8.20 3.99 27.89
C ASP A 139 -7.21 4.52 26.81
N PRO A 140 -5.90 4.57 27.09
CA PRO A 140 -4.89 5.03 26.13
C PRO A 140 -4.84 4.17 24.86
N LEU A 141 -5.27 2.90 24.91
CA LEU A 141 -5.35 2.05 23.72
C LEU A 141 -6.44 2.50 22.76
N VAL A 142 -7.60 2.91 23.29
CA VAL A 142 -8.72 3.43 22.50
C VAL A 142 -8.33 4.75 21.86
N LEU A 143 -7.82 5.70 22.65
CA LEU A 143 -7.34 6.98 22.16
C LEU A 143 -6.27 6.82 21.09
N GLY A 144 -5.24 6.00 21.33
CA GLY A 144 -4.17 5.74 20.37
C GLY A 144 -4.69 5.10 19.07
N THR A 145 -5.72 4.25 19.16
CA THR A 145 -6.34 3.65 17.98
C THR A 145 -7.13 4.67 17.16
N LEU A 146 -7.92 5.51 17.83
CA LEU A 146 -8.70 6.58 17.20
C LEU A 146 -7.76 7.57 16.51
N TYR A 147 -6.80 8.10 17.24
CA TYR A 147 -5.75 8.99 16.72
C TYR A 147 -5.05 8.36 15.50
N SER A 148 -4.57 7.12 15.62
CA SER A 148 -3.91 6.45 14.49
C SER A 148 -4.82 6.18 13.29
N SER A 149 -6.14 6.18 13.48
CA SER A 149 -7.12 5.97 12.42
C SER A 149 -7.44 7.26 11.69
N PHE A 150 -7.56 8.39 12.41
CA PHE A 150 -7.75 9.72 11.83
C PHE A 150 -6.48 10.25 11.16
N THR A 151 -5.29 10.08 11.76
CA THR A 151 -4.01 10.50 11.15
C THR A 151 -3.69 9.70 9.87
N ARG A 152 -4.07 8.41 9.82
CA ARG A 152 -3.74 7.52 8.69
C ARG A 152 -4.85 7.44 7.64
N ILE A 153 -5.29 8.60 7.16
CA ILE A 153 -6.42 8.71 6.23
C ILE A 153 -6.22 7.96 4.90
N TRP A 154 -4.97 7.76 4.46
CA TRP A 154 -4.65 7.00 3.24
C TRP A 154 -5.00 5.50 3.31
N LYS A 155 -5.43 4.99 4.46
CA LYS A 155 -5.98 3.63 4.60
C LYS A 155 -7.49 3.57 4.36
N VAL A 156 -8.15 4.71 4.33
CA VAL A 156 -9.59 4.85 4.07
C VAL A 156 -9.81 4.92 2.57
N GLN A 157 -10.98 4.47 2.11
CA GLN A 157 -11.40 4.67 0.73
C GLN A 157 -11.50 6.17 0.43
N PHE A 158 -11.04 6.59 -0.75
CA PHE A 158 -10.95 8.02 -1.10
C PHE A 158 -12.31 8.74 -1.10
N GLY A 159 -13.42 8.03 -1.33
CA GLY A 159 -14.78 8.55 -1.17
C GLY A 159 -15.11 8.87 0.29
N ASN A 160 -14.79 7.95 1.20
CA ASN A 160 -15.17 8.05 2.62
C ASN A 160 -14.29 9.02 3.43
N ILE A 161 -13.38 9.76 2.79
CA ILE A 161 -12.55 10.77 3.46
C ILE A 161 -13.43 11.90 4.02
N GLU A 162 -14.48 12.28 3.32
CA GLU A 162 -15.48 13.27 3.77
C GLU A 162 -16.15 12.83 5.08
N VAL A 163 -16.51 11.55 5.20
CA VAL A 163 -17.15 10.98 6.41
C VAL A 163 -16.19 11.02 7.59
N MET A 164 -14.90 10.78 7.36
CA MET A 164 -13.89 10.89 8.40
C MET A 164 -13.69 12.34 8.87
N ALA A 165 -13.86 13.32 7.98
CA ALA A 165 -13.75 14.74 8.34
C ALA A 165 -14.96 15.18 9.16
N MET A 166 -16.17 14.78 8.74
CA MET A 166 -17.41 14.98 9.49
C MET A 166 -17.35 14.37 10.90
N LEU A 167 -16.86 13.12 11.01
CA LEU A 167 -16.70 12.48 12.32
C LEU A 167 -15.68 13.21 13.20
N LEU A 168 -14.59 13.72 12.62
CA LEU A 168 -13.59 14.45 13.39
C LEU A 168 -14.15 15.79 13.88
N SER A 169 -14.85 16.55 13.04
CA SER A 169 -15.42 17.85 13.43
C SER A 169 -16.45 17.70 14.55
N GLU A 170 -17.29 16.66 14.50
CA GLU A 170 -18.22 16.35 15.59
C GLU A 170 -17.47 15.93 16.87
N LEU A 171 -16.43 15.10 16.76
CA LEU A 171 -15.64 14.67 17.92
C LEU A 171 -14.88 15.83 18.58
N MET A 172 -14.42 16.81 17.82
CA MET A 172 -13.73 18.00 18.33
C MET A 172 -14.56 18.81 19.32
N THR A 173 -15.90 18.77 19.21
CA THR A 173 -16.78 19.46 20.17
C THR A 173 -16.74 18.85 21.58
N TYR A 174 -16.39 17.57 21.69
CA TYR A 174 -16.29 16.85 22.97
C TYR A 174 -14.83 16.67 23.43
N HIS A 175 -13.93 16.42 22.48
CA HIS A 175 -12.51 16.14 22.71
C HIS A 175 -11.63 17.01 21.80
N PRO A 176 -11.44 18.31 22.13
CA PRO A 176 -10.69 19.24 21.29
C PRO A 176 -9.22 18.84 21.13
N ASP A 177 -8.63 18.23 22.17
CA ASP A 177 -7.23 17.80 22.17
C ASP A 177 -6.93 16.79 21.05
N LEU A 178 -7.84 15.84 20.80
CA LEU A 178 -7.68 14.86 19.72
C LEU A 178 -7.65 15.55 18.35
N GLY A 179 -8.55 16.52 18.14
CA GLY A 179 -8.65 17.25 16.87
C GLY A 179 -7.41 18.06 16.57
N ALA A 180 -6.92 18.81 17.56
CA ALA A 180 -5.71 19.63 17.42
C ALA A 180 -4.52 18.78 16.99
N VAL A 181 -4.25 17.66 17.69
CA VAL A 181 -3.11 16.79 17.37
C VAL A 181 -3.27 16.14 15.99
N VAL A 182 -4.48 15.76 15.58
CA VAL A 182 -4.73 15.19 14.24
C VAL A 182 -4.50 16.24 13.13
N ILE A 183 -4.93 17.48 13.34
CA ILE A 183 -4.74 18.57 12.38
C ILE A 183 -3.25 18.92 12.25
N ASP A 184 -2.54 19.03 13.37
CA ASP A 184 -1.09 19.29 13.38
C ASP A 184 -0.32 18.19 12.63
N ASP A 185 -0.62 16.93 12.91
CA ASP A 185 -0.05 15.78 12.20
C ASP A 185 -0.38 15.77 10.70
N LEU A 186 -1.57 16.23 10.32
CA LEU A 186 -1.99 16.29 8.93
C LEU A 186 -1.14 17.33 8.18
N LEU A 187 -1.00 18.53 8.74
CA LEU A 187 -0.19 19.61 8.20
C LEU A 187 1.28 19.21 8.08
N GLU A 188 1.82 18.60 9.14
CA GLU A 188 3.20 18.07 9.13
C GLU A 188 3.35 16.95 8.10
N GLY A 189 2.36 16.07 7.99
CA GLY A 189 2.33 15.02 6.99
C GLY A 189 2.32 15.53 5.55
N ILE A 190 1.69 16.69 5.28
CA ILE A 190 1.71 17.36 3.97
C ILE A 190 3.11 17.93 3.71
N ARG A 191 3.74 18.60 4.69
CA ARG A 191 5.11 19.15 4.59
C ARG A 191 6.13 18.05 4.32
N LEU A 192 6.11 16.97 5.11
CA LEU A 192 6.98 15.80 4.89
C LEU A 192 6.75 15.16 3.50
N GLY A 193 5.51 15.18 3.02
CA GLY A 193 5.18 14.73 1.68
C GLY A 193 5.83 15.55 0.56
N LEU A 194 5.99 16.87 0.77
CA LEU A 194 6.70 17.77 -0.15
C LEU A 194 8.22 17.53 -0.12
N GLU A 195 8.79 17.27 1.06
CA GLU A 195 10.22 16.99 1.24
C GLU A 195 10.66 15.69 0.56
N GLN A 196 9.92 14.61 0.76
CA GLN A 196 10.30 13.29 0.24
C GLN A 196 10.08 13.17 -1.27
N ASN A 197 9.00 13.79 -1.77
CA ASN A 197 8.55 13.76 -3.17
C ASN A 197 8.62 12.36 -3.86
N LEU A 198 8.28 11.30 -3.13
CA LEU A 198 8.35 9.92 -3.62
C LEU A 198 7.06 9.51 -4.34
N PHE A 199 7.17 9.04 -5.59
CA PHE A 199 6.03 8.57 -6.39
C PHE A 199 5.15 7.52 -5.68
N LYS A 200 5.76 6.63 -4.89
CA LYS A 200 5.07 5.59 -4.11
C LYS A 200 4.10 6.17 -3.06
N HIS A 201 4.29 7.43 -2.66
CA HIS A 201 3.49 8.11 -1.64
C HIS A 201 2.49 9.12 -2.23
N ASN A 202 2.38 9.21 -3.55
CA ASN A 202 1.46 10.15 -4.20
C ASN A 202 -0.01 9.93 -3.80
N GLN A 203 -0.44 8.67 -3.67
CA GLN A 203 -1.81 8.37 -3.20
C GLN A 203 -2.04 8.85 -1.76
N ARG A 204 -1.02 8.73 -0.89
CA ARG A 204 -1.07 9.22 0.49
C ARG A 204 -1.18 10.74 0.53
N ARG A 205 -0.36 11.44 -0.27
CA ARG A 205 -0.36 12.91 -0.35
C ARG A 205 -1.71 13.44 -0.86
N LEU A 206 -2.27 12.83 -1.89
CA LEU A 206 -3.61 13.17 -2.39
C LEU A 206 -4.68 12.98 -1.31
N ALA A 207 -4.64 11.87 -0.57
CA ALA A 207 -5.59 11.62 0.50
C ALA A 207 -5.47 12.65 1.65
N GLN A 208 -4.26 13.05 2.02
CA GLN A 208 -4.03 14.07 3.06
C GLN A 208 -4.54 15.45 2.62
N VAL A 209 -4.23 15.87 1.39
CA VAL A 209 -4.69 17.16 0.87
C VAL A 209 -6.21 17.20 0.71
N LYS A 210 -6.83 16.13 0.20
CA LYS A 210 -8.29 16.01 0.19
C LYS A 210 -8.86 16.12 1.61
N TYR A 211 -8.28 15.39 2.57
CA TYR A 211 -8.75 15.42 3.95
C TYR A 211 -8.71 16.82 4.55
N LEU A 212 -7.66 17.60 4.27
CA LEU A 212 -7.57 19.00 4.68
C LEU A 212 -8.71 19.84 4.11
N GLY A 213 -9.01 19.70 2.81
CA GLY A 213 -10.13 20.42 2.18
C GLY A 213 -11.49 20.05 2.79
N GLU A 214 -11.73 18.77 3.05
CA GLU A 214 -12.96 18.30 3.70
C GLU A 214 -13.08 18.85 5.15
N LEU A 215 -11.98 18.93 5.90
CA LEU A 215 -11.99 19.53 7.24
C LEU A 215 -12.39 21.00 7.24
N TYR A 216 -12.03 21.75 6.19
CA TYR A 216 -12.48 23.13 6.01
C TYR A 216 -13.98 23.21 5.72
N LEU A 217 -14.52 22.33 4.85
CA LEU A 217 -15.96 22.28 4.56
C LEU A 217 -16.81 22.00 5.81
N TYR A 218 -16.30 21.18 6.73
CA TYR A 218 -16.96 20.88 8.01
C TYR A 218 -16.58 21.86 9.13
N HIS A 219 -15.97 23.01 8.81
CA HIS A 219 -15.59 24.06 9.76
C HIS A 219 -14.68 23.60 10.92
N ALA A 220 -13.91 22.53 10.72
CA ALA A 220 -12.91 22.07 11.69
C ALA A 220 -11.62 22.92 11.65
N ILE A 221 -11.39 23.61 10.53
CA ILE A 221 -10.24 24.51 10.31
C ILE A 221 -10.70 25.81 9.64
N GLU A 222 -9.91 26.86 9.84
CA GLU A 222 -10.16 28.18 9.27
C GLU A 222 -9.53 28.32 7.87
N SER A 223 -10.03 29.30 7.10
CA SER A 223 -9.58 29.58 5.72
C SER A 223 -8.10 29.95 5.64
N HIS A 224 -7.53 30.57 6.68
CA HIS A 224 -6.12 30.95 6.70
C HIS A 224 -5.20 29.73 6.53
N LEU A 225 -5.53 28.59 7.14
CA LEU A 225 -4.75 27.35 7.02
C LEU A 225 -4.79 26.78 5.61
N ILE A 226 -5.90 26.94 4.89
CA ILE A 226 -6.02 26.51 3.48
C ILE A 226 -5.12 27.37 2.60
N PHE A 227 -5.12 28.69 2.77
CA PHE A 227 -4.24 29.57 2.01
C PHE A 227 -2.76 29.31 2.34
N ASP A 228 -2.40 29.19 3.62
CA ASP A 228 -1.03 28.92 4.05
C ASP A 228 -0.51 27.59 3.50
N THR A 229 -1.36 26.55 3.46
CA THR A 229 -0.99 25.25 2.88
C THR A 229 -0.86 25.32 1.35
N LEU A 230 -1.72 26.06 0.65
CA LEU A 230 -1.57 26.31 -0.80
C LEU A 230 -0.24 27.03 -1.10
N PHE A 231 0.07 28.09 -0.36
CA PHE A 231 1.34 28.81 -0.51
C PHE A 231 2.53 27.92 -0.16
N THR A 232 2.41 27.08 0.88
CA THR A 232 3.45 26.10 1.21
C THR A 232 3.67 25.11 0.07
N ILE A 233 2.61 24.53 -0.51
CA ILE A 233 2.74 23.56 -1.61
C ILE A 233 3.40 24.20 -2.85
N LEU A 234 3.05 25.44 -3.16
CA LEU A 234 3.61 26.16 -4.32
C LEU A 234 5.04 26.65 -4.08
N GLY A 235 5.31 27.24 -2.92
CA GLY A 235 6.58 27.90 -2.59
C GLY A 235 7.66 26.98 -2.02
N PHE A 236 7.35 25.74 -1.62
CA PHE A 236 8.30 24.88 -0.93
C PHE A 236 9.56 24.58 -1.78
N GLY A 237 10.74 24.93 -1.25
CA GLY A 237 12.02 24.70 -1.94
C GLY A 237 12.44 25.79 -2.92
N HIS A 238 11.64 26.85 -3.10
CA HIS A 238 12.00 28.04 -3.87
C HIS A 238 12.48 29.16 -2.93
N ALA A 239 13.49 29.93 -3.36
CA ALA A 239 14.06 31.01 -2.55
C ALA A 239 13.13 32.22 -2.40
N ASP A 240 12.17 32.38 -3.33
CA ASP A 240 11.10 33.37 -3.24
C ASP A 240 9.74 32.65 -3.14
N PRO A 241 8.72 33.27 -2.51
CA PRO A 241 7.37 32.71 -2.41
C PRO A 241 6.69 32.47 -3.76
N HIS A 242 7.22 33.10 -4.82
CA HIS A 242 6.68 33.06 -6.17
C HIS A 242 7.65 32.31 -7.11
N PRO A 243 7.37 31.05 -7.47
CA PRO A 243 8.20 30.32 -8.43
C PRO A 243 8.16 31.01 -9.79
N HIS A 244 9.31 31.51 -10.26
CA HIS A 244 9.42 32.18 -11.55
C HIS A 244 10.10 31.25 -12.57
N PRO A 245 9.55 31.07 -13.79
CA PRO A 245 10.05 30.13 -14.79
C PRO A 245 11.48 30.43 -15.30
N SER A 246 12.02 31.61 -15.01
CA SER A 246 13.38 32.02 -15.41
C SER A 246 14.48 31.66 -14.40
N ARG A 247 14.16 30.98 -13.30
CA ARG A 247 15.12 30.67 -12.23
C ARG A 247 15.50 29.20 -12.18
N ALA A 248 16.65 28.93 -11.55
CA ALA A 248 17.21 27.59 -11.44
C ALA A 248 16.18 26.63 -10.79
N PRO A 249 15.98 25.43 -11.37
CA PRO A 249 15.02 24.47 -10.86
C PRO A 249 15.42 24.04 -9.45
N SER A 250 14.45 23.97 -8.54
CA SER A 250 14.69 23.47 -7.19
C SER A 250 14.85 21.94 -7.23
N PRO A 251 15.68 21.33 -6.36
CA PRO A 251 15.82 19.88 -6.30
C PRO A 251 14.51 19.16 -5.92
N PHE A 252 13.55 19.88 -5.34
CA PHE A 252 12.24 19.38 -4.92
C PHE A 252 11.13 19.68 -5.93
N ASP A 253 11.43 20.37 -7.04
CA ASP A 253 10.47 20.79 -8.06
C ASP A 253 11.14 20.74 -9.43
N LEU A 254 11.14 19.54 -10.01
CA LEU A 254 11.70 19.33 -11.34
C LEU A 254 10.77 19.91 -12.41
N PRO A 255 11.28 20.39 -13.56
CA PRO A 255 10.45 21.00 -14.62
C PRO A 255 9.32 20.12 -15.17
N HIS A 256 9.39 18.80 -14.96
CA HIS A 256 8.41 17.81 -15.42
C HIS A 256 7.52 17.26 -14.30
N ASP A 257 7.68 17.74 -13.06
CA ASP A 257 6.89 17.29 -11.93
C ASP A 257 5.66 18.20 -11.71
N HIS A 258 4.55 17.85 -12.36
CA HIS A 258 3.29 18.57 -12.22
C HIS A 258 2.48 18.15 -10.99
N PHE A 259 3.05 17.37 -10.07
CA PHE A 259 2.30 16.83 -8.94
C PHE A 259 1.85 17.91 -7.95
N ARG A 260 2.62 18.98 -7.76
CA ARG A 260 2.25 20.11 -6.90
C ARG A 260 0.98 20.81 -7.40
N THR A 261 0.91 21.10 -8.70
CA THR A 261 -0.28 21.66 -9.34
C THR A 261 -1.49 20.74 -9.10
N ARG A 262 -1.31 19.43 -9.22
CA ARG A 262 -2.38 18.46 -8.94
C ARG A 262 -2.85 18.49 -7.49
N LEU A 263 -1.96 18.69 -6.51
CA LEU A 263 -2.35 18.85 -5.10
C LEU A 263 -3.15 20.15 -4.91
N CYS A 264 -2.70 21.27 -5.48
CA CYS A 264 -3.42 22.54 -5.38
C CYS A 264 -4.79 22.47 -6.05
N CYS A 265 -4.88 21.93 -7.26
CA CYS A 265 -6.16 21.72 -7.94
C CYS A 265 -7.09 20.84 -7.12
N LEU A 266 -6.58 19.74 -6.54
CA LEU A 266 -7.41 18.87 -5.68
C LEU A 266 -7.95 19.62 -4.46
N LEU A 267 -7.11 20.43 -3.81
CA LEU A 267 -7.53 21.21 -2.65
C LEU A 267 -8.62 22.22 -3.05
N LEU A 268 -8.39 22.98 -4.12
CA LEU A 268 -9.36 23.94 -4.65
C LEU A 268 -10.64 23.28 -5.16
N ASP A 269 -10.57 22.10 -5.78
CA ASP A 269 -11.76 21.35 -6.20
C ASP A 269 -12.60 20.90 -4.99
N THR A 270 -11.95 20.69 -3.83
CA THR A 270 -12.66 20.30 -2.60
C THR A 270 -13.21 21.48 -1.81
N CYS A 271 -12.50 22.61 -1.71
CA CYS A 271 -12.86 23.70 -0.79
C CYS A 271 -12.97 25.09 -1.44
N GLY A 272 -12.72 25.21 -2.74
CA GLY A 272 -12.70 26.47 -3.50
C GLY A 272 -14.04 26.90 -4.05
#